data_AF-A0A0C2YX50-F1
#
_entry.id   AF-A0A0C2YX50-F1
#
_cell.length_a   1.000
_cell.length_b   1.000
_cell.length_c   1.000
_cell.angle_alpha   90.00
_cell.angle_beta   90.00
_cell.angle_gamma   90.00
#
_symmetry.space_group_name_H-M   'P 1'
#
loop_
_entity.id
_entity.type
_entity.pdbx_description
1 polymer ?
#
loop_
_entity_poly.entity_id
_entity_poly.type
_entity_poly.pdbx_seq_one_letter_code
_entity_poly.pdbx_strand_id
1 'polypeptide(L)' 'QTNSYDCGVWILAQMAAVLRGYDITGVKEHDITSFRHFLQVLIHCVEVPT' A
#
# COMPACT_ATOMS: atom_id res chain seq x y z
N GLN A 1 3.27 7.90 10.36
CA GLN A 1 3.46 6.60 11.02
C GLN A 1 3.90 6.85 12.44
N THR A 2 3.14 6.33 13.40
CA THR A 2 3.43 6.38 14.83
C THR A 2 3.87 5.02 15.40
N ASN A 3 3.68 3.92 14.66
CA ASN A 3 4.17 2.59 15.04
C ASN A 3 5.52 2.24 14.39
N SER A 4 6.07 1.08 14.70
CA SER A 4 7.40 0.63 14.22
C SER A 4 7.36 -0.32 13.02
N TYR A 5 6.19 -0.70 12.48
CA TYR A 5 6.06 -1.82 11.54
C TYR A 5 5.33 -1.50 10.23
N ASP A 6 4.76 -0.31 10.06
CA ASP A 6 4.04 0.08 8.84
C ASP A 6 4.92 0.74 7.76
N CYS A 7 6.22 0.94 8.01
CA CYS A 7 7.06 1.79 7.15
C CYS A 7 7.14 1.26 5.72
N GLY A 8 7.24 -0.06 5.54
CA GLY A 8 7.19 -0.67 4.22
C GLY A 8 5.86 -0.42 3.49
N VAL A 9 4.73 -0.43 4.22
CA VAL A 9 3.41 -0.18 3.64
C VAL A 9 3.27 1.27 3.18
N TRP A 10 3.81 2.22 3.93
CA TRP A 10 3.88 3.64 3.53
C TRP A 10 4.69 3.85 2.26
N ILE A 11 5.85 3.19 2.14
CA ILE A 11 6.67 3.25 0.93
C ILE A 11 5.91 2.69 -0.27
N LEU A 12 5.23 1.55 -0.12
CA LEU A 12 4.40 0.97 -1.19
C LEU A 12 3.24 1.90 -1.59
N ALA A 13 2.61 2.58 -0.62
CA ALA A 13 1.58 3.57 -0.92
C ALA A 13 2.15 4.74 -1.74
N GLN A 14 3.32 5.26 -1.38
CA GLN A 14 3.98 6.35 -2.12
C GLN A 14 4.39 5.91 -3.53
N MET A 15 4.96 4.71 -3.68
CA MET A 15 5.29 4.15 -4.98
C MET A 15 4.03 4.03 -5.85
N ALA A 16 2.92 3.52 -5.30
CA ALA A 16 1.66 3.40 -6.03
C ALA A 16 1.11 4.76 -6.48
N ALA A 17 1.24 5.81 -5.66
CA ALA A 17 0.83 7.16 -6.01
C ALA A 17 1.67 7.73 -7.17
N VAL A 18 3.00 7.63 -7.07
CA VAL A 18 3.93 8.08 -8.12
C VAL A 18 3.69 7.37 -9.44
N LEU A 19 3.50 6.04 -9.40
CA LEU A 19 3.21 5.25 -10.60
C LEU A 19 1.88 5.62 -11.27
N ARG A 20 0.94 6.21 -10.53
CA ARG A 20 -0.33 6.72 -11.05
C ARG A 20 -0.28 8.20 -11.44
N GLY A 21 0.88 8.86 -11.33
CA GLY A 21 1.06 10.27 -11.67
C GLY A 21 0.63 11.24 -10.57
N TYR A 22 0.54 10.78 -9.32
CA TYR A 22 0.25 11.63 -8.16
C TYR A 22 1.52 11.92 -7.34
N ASP A 23 1.59 13.12 -6.78
CA ASP A 23 2.72 13.54 -5.94
C ASP A 23 2.63 12.95 -4.52
N ILE A 24 1.41 12.76 -4.00
CA ILE A 24 1.15 12.29 -2.63
C ILE A 24 0.09 11.18 -2.62
N THR A 25 0.12 10.34 -1.58
CA THR A 25 -0.79 9.19 -1.46
C THR A 25 -2.21 9.55 -1.05
N GLY A 26 -2.40 10.63 -0.29
CA GLY A 26 -3.65 10.94 0.41
C GLY A 26 -4.02 9.96 1.54
N VAL A 27 -3.21 8.92 1.78
CA VAL A 27 -3.43 7.88 2.80
C VAL A 27 -3.10 8.44 4.18
N LYS A 28 -4.00 8.24 5.13
CA LYS A 28 -3.78 8.56 6.56
C LYS A 28 -3.46 7.29 7.34
N GLU A 29 -3.01 7.46 8.58
CA GLU A 29 -2.58 6.32 9.39
C GLU A 29 -3.70 5.31 9.67
N HIS A 30 -4.94 5.77 9.80
CA HIS A 30 -6.09 4.85 9.93
C HIS A 30 -6.41 4.08 8.63
N ASP A 31 -5.97 4.58 7.47
CA ASP A 31 -6.19 3.94 6.17
C ASP A 31 -5.15 2.84 5.88
N ILE A 32 -4.01 2.85 6.59
CA ILE A 32 -2.88 1.95 6.32
C ILE A 32 -3.25 0.48 6.47
N THR A 33 -4.09 0.14 7.44
CA THR A 33 -4.59 -1.24 7.62
C THR A 33 -5.38 -1.70 6.40
N SER A 34 -6.26 -0.83 5.87
CA SER A 34 -7.04 -1.11 4.66
C SER A 34 -6.15 -1.23 3.42
N PHE A 35 -5.15 -0.36 3.30
CA PHE A 35 -4.19 -0.41 2.19
C PHE A 35 -3.32 -1.68 2.23
N ARG A 36 -2.87 -2.10 3.42
CA ARG A 36 -2.17 -3.37 3.64
C ARG A 36 -3.03 -4.55 3.20
N HIS A 37 -4.30 -4.58 3.60
CA HIS A 37 -5.22 -5.63 3.20
C HIS A 37 -5.43 -5.66 1.68
N PHE A 38 -5.59 -4.49 1.05
CA PHE A 38 -5.67 -4.37 -0.40
C PHE A 38 -4.44 -4.95 -1.11
N LEU A 39 -3.23 -4.65 -0.63
CA LEU A 39 -2.00 -5.23 -1.18
C LEU A 39 -1.97 -6.76 -1.04
N GLN A 40 -2.39 -7.30 0.10
CA GLN A 40 -2.46 -8.76 0.31
C GLN A 40 -3.40 -9.44 -0.68
N VAL A 41 -4.58 -8.86 -0.92
CA VAL A 41 -5.52 -9.37 -1.92
C VAL A 41 -4.89 -9.37 -3.30
N LEU A 42 -4.20 -8.29 -3.71
CA LEU A 42 -3.52 -8.23 -5.00
C LEU A 42 -2.43 -9.29 -5.14
N ILE A 43 -1.62 -9.52 -4.10
CA ILE A 43 -0.55 -10.54 -4.12
C ILE A 43 -1.17 -11.92 -4.34
N HIS A 44 -2.24 -12.26 -3.62
CA HIS A 44 -2.93 -13.53 -3.81
C HIS A 44 -3.58 -13.68 -5.19
N CYS A 45 -4.01 -12.58 -5.82
CA CYS A 45 -4.49 -12.63 -7.21
C CYS A 45 -3.37 -12.88 -8.22
N VAL A 46 -2.13 -12.42 -7.95
CA VAL A 46 -0.96 -12.66 -8.81
C VAL A 46 -0.46 -14.09 -8.69
N GLU A 47 -0.62 -14.73 -7.52
CA GLU A 47 -0.22 -16.12 -7.30
C GLU A 47 -1.12 -17.16 -7.97
N VAL A 48 -2.20 -16.77 -8.66
CA VAL A 48 -2.96 -17.68 -9.53
C VAL A 48 -2.14 -17.89 -10.81
N PRO A 49 -1.49 -19.06 -11.00
CA PRO A 49 -0.70 -19.30 -12.20
C PRO A 49 -1.65 -19.54 -13.37
N THR A 50 -1.51 -18.75 -14.44
CA THR A 50 -1.90 -19.14 -15.80
C THR A 50 -1.05 -20.29 -16.31
#